data_AF-A0A9E2G9D8-F1
#
_entry.id   AF-A0A9E2G9D8-F1
#
_cell.length_a   1.000
_cell.length_b   1.000
_cell.length_c   1.000
_cell.angle_alpha   90.00
_cell.angle_beta   90.00
_cell.angle_gamma   90.00
#
_symmetry.space_group_name_H-M   'P 1'
#
loop_
_entity.id
_entity.type
_entity.pdbx_description
1 polymer ?
#
loop_
_entity_poly.entity_id
_entity_poly.type
_entity_poly.pdbx_seq_one_letter_code
_entity_poly.pdbx_strand_id
1 'polypeptide(L)'
;MLCEQCGKKVKTKRNIMNLFDPEIHHICETCYMQNPFVPRHQIIPIEDAIIIHHSMTIGVSHLKGTAYMSMMKPYYIDFVHHYHDYVFIYFDLIDQEVFNELDSLKLGNIYLLSLYENIEKGEKL
;
A
#
# COMPACT_ATOMS: atom_id res chain seq x y z
N MET A 1 -9.94 -19.03 -10.80
CA MET A 1 -8.51 -18.68 -10.58
C MET A 1 -8.00 -19.32 -9.29
N LEU A 2 -6.69 -19.55 -9.14
CA LEU A 2 -6.08 -19.88 -7.85
C LEU A 2 -5.68 -18.58 -7.16
N CYS A 3 -5.88 -18.50 -5.85
CA CYS A 3 -5.42 -17.38 -5.04
C CYS A 3 -3.90 -17.36 -5.00
N GLU A 4 -3.27 -16.26 -5.41
CA GLU A 4 -1.81 -16.08 -5.41
C GLU A 4 -1.21 -16.14 -4.00
N GLN A 5 -2.03 -15.98 -2.97
CA GLN A 5 -1.61 -15.93 -1.58
C GLN A 5 -1.69 -17.27 -0.82
N CYS A 6 -2.63 -18.14 -1.18
CA CYS A 6 -2.83 -19.42 -0.47
C CYS A 6 -2.95 -20.64 -1.40
N GLY A 7 -2.89 -20.44 -2.72
CA GLY A 7 -3.04 -21.50 -3.72
C GLY A 7 -4.43 -22.12 -3.79
N LYS A 8 -5.39 -21.70 -2.96
CA LYS A 8 -6.76 -22.22 -2.97
C LYS A 8 -7.55 -21.63 -4.13
N LYS A 9 -8.49 -22.40 -4.68
CA LYS A 9 -9.42 -21.93 -5.70
C LYS A 9 -10.23 -20.74 -5.17
N VAL A 10 -10.16 -19.60 -5.85
CA VAL A 10 -11.02 -18.44 -5.57
C VAL A 10 -12.46 -18.84 -5.91
N LYS A 11 -13.34 -18.79 -4.91
CA LYS A 11 -14.79 -19.03 -5.07
C LYS A 11 -15.48 -17.67 -5.02
N THR A 12 -15.81 -17.13 -6.18
CA THR A 12 -16.59 -15.90 -6.31
C THR A 12 -18.08 -16.24 -6.21
N LYS A 13 -18.82 -15.44 -5.44
CA LYS A 13 -20.28 -15.52 -5.44
C LYS A 13 -20.81 -14.67 -6.60
N ARG A 14 -21.27 -15.35 -7.65
CA ARG A 14 -21.98 -14.69 -8.76
C ARG A 14 -23.46 -14.59 -8.45
N ASN A 15 -24.00 -13.40 -8.66
CA ASN A 15 -25.41 -13.08 -8.65
C ASN A 15 -25.74 -12.35 -9.96
N ILE A 16 -27.01 -11.99 -10.17
CA ILE A 16 -27.42 -11.35 -11.42
C ILE A 16 -26.79 -9.98 -11.66
N MET A 17 -26.31 -9.32 -10.59
CA MET A 17 -25.71 -7.99 -10.65
C MET A 17 -24.23 -8.01 -11.06
N ASN A 18 -23.51 -9.12 -10.82
CA ASN A 18 -22.07 -9.24 -11.10
C ASN A 18 -21.73 -10.42 -12.02
N LEU A 19 -22.72 -10.93 -12.76
CA LEU A 19 -22.57 -12.12 -13.61
C LEU A 19 -21.51 -11.93 -14.72
N PHE A 20 -21.44 -10.70 -15.24
CA PHE A 20 -20.54 -10.28 -16.31
C PHE A 20 -19.31 -9.51 -15.82
N ASP A 21 -19.21 -9.26 -14.51
CA ASP A 21 -18.07 -8.55 -13.96
C ASP A 21 -16.82 -9.45 -14.06
N PRO A 22 -15.72 -8.95 -14.63
CA PRO A 22 -14.49 -9.72 -14.70
C PRO A 22 -13.96 -9.98 -13.29
N GLU A 23 -13.56 -11.21 -13.02
CA GLU A 23 -12.87 -11.56 -11.78
C GLU A 23 -11.44 -11.01 -11.82
N ILE A 24 -11.27 -9.80 -11.30
CA ILE A 24 -10.00 -9.04 -11.29
C ILE A 24 -9.15 -9.27 -10.03
N HIS A 25 -9.66 -10.01 -9.04
CA HIS A 25 -8.93 -10.21 -7.79
C HIS A 25 -8.05 -11.46 -7.83
N HIS A 26 -6.75 -11.24 -7.70
CA HIS A 26 -5.70 -12.26 -7.63
C HIS A 26 -5.69 -13.04 -6.30
N ILE A 27 -6.45 -12.58 -5.31
CA ILE A 27 -6.53 -13.16 -3.96
C ILE A 27 -7.97 -13.53 -3.59
N CYS A 28 -8.12 -14.53 -2.71
CA CYS A 28 -9.43 -14.95 -2.20
C CYS A 28 -9.91 -14.07 -1.04
N GLU A 29 -11.23 -14.02 -0.82
CA GLU A 29 -11.86 -13.25 0.26
C GLU A 29 -11.27 -13.57 1.64
N THR A 30 -10.99 -14.84 1.94
CA THR A 30 -10.37 -15.22 3.22
C THR A 30 -8.99 -14.60 3.41
N CYS A 31 -8.18 -14.57 2.35
CA CYS A 31 -6.85 -13.97 2.37
C CYS A 31 -6.93 -12.45 2.47
N TYR A 32 -7.91 -11.83 1.81
CA TYR A 32 -8.21 -10.41 1.92
C TYR A 32 -8.62 -10.02 3.35
N MET A 33 -9.53 -10.77 3.99
CA MET A 33 -10.00 -10.49 5.34
C MET A 33 -8.90 -10.60 6.42
N GLN A 34 -7.88 -11.42 6.19
CA GLN A 34 -6.71 -11.52 7.07
C GLN A 34 -5.78 -10.32 6.99
N ASN A 35 -5.95 -9.50 5.96
CA ASN A 35 -5.08 -8.42 5.55
C ASN A 35 -5.94 -7.17 5.34
N PRO A 36 -6.56 -6.64 6.42
CA PRO A 36 -7.46 -5.50 6.28
C PRO A 36 -6.67 -4.29 5.79
N PHE A 37 -7.20 -3.67 4.74
CA PHE A 37 -6.73 -2.38 4.27
C PHE A 37 -7.11 -1.30 5.30
N VAL A 38 -6.11 -0.74 5.96
CA VAL A 38 -6.28 0.32 6.96
C VAL A 38 -5.41 1.49 6.55
N PRO A 39 -5.92 2.35 5.64
CA PRO A 39 -5.12 3.40 5.04
C PRO A 39 -4.78 4.46 6.08
N ARG A 40 -3.50 4.83 6.12
CA ARG A 40 -2.97 5.97 6.87
C ARG A 40 -2.35 6.97 5.91
N HIS A 41 -2.43 8.22 6.30
CA HIS A 41 -1.82 9.33 5.58
C HIS A 41 -1.11 10.21 6.60
N GLN A 42 0.15 10.53 6.32
CA GLN A 42 0.95 11.44 7.13
C GLN A 42 1.87 12.28 6.25
N ILE A 43 2.23 13.44 6.76
CA ILE A 43 3.18 14.36 6.11
C ILE A 43 4.41 14.41 7.01
N ILE A 44 5.55 14.03 6.45
CA ILE A 44 6.83 13.98 7.15
C ILE A 44 7.70 15.10 6.58
N PRO A 45 8.11 16.09 7.39
CA PRO A 45 9.07 17.10 6.94
C PRO A 45 10.45 16.46 6.76
N ILE A 46 11.12 16.77 5.66
CA ILE A 46 12.54 16.48 5.39
C ILE A 46 13.28 17.80 5.15
N GLU A 47 14.62 17.80 5.12
CA GLU A 47 15.42 19.04 5.18
C GLU A 47 14.89 20.18 4.32
N ASP A 48 14.73 19.93 3.02
CA ASP A 48 14.35 20.93 2.01
C ASP A 48 13.01 20.62 1.31
N ALA A 49 12.22 19.68 1.82
CA ALA A 49 11.02 19.18 1.15
C ALA A 49 10.04 18.47 2.10
N ILE A 50 9.00 17.85 1.54
CA ILE A 50 8.05 17.02 2.30
C ILE A 50 7.87 15.63 1.68
N ILE A 51 7.66 14.65 2.55
CA ILE A 51 7.19 13.32 2.18
C ILE A 51 5.71 13.22 2.54
N ILE A 52 4.86 13.01 1.53
CA ILE A 52 3.47 12.60 1.70
C ILE A 52 3.46 11.08 1.73
N HIS A 53 3.29 10.51 2.93
CA HIS A 53 3.32 9.08 3.13
C HIS A 53 1.91 8.51 3.27
N HIS A 54 1.55 7.62 2.33
CA HIS A 54 0.37 6.77 2.39
C HIS A 54 0.79 5.35 2.77
N SER A 55 0.31 4.86 3.90
CA SER A 55 0.44 3.45 4.28
C SER A 55 -0.89 2.74 4.08
N MET A 56 -0.89 1.57 3.46
CA MET A 56 -2.12 0.82 3.17
C MET A 56 -2.62 -0.03 4.34
N THR A 57 -1.75 -0.36 5.31
CA THR A 57 -2.07 -1.33 6.36
C THR A 57 -1.35 -1.02 7.67
N ILE A 58 -1.83 -1.60 8.77
CA ILE A 58 -1.23 -1.44 10.09
C ILE A 58 -0.66 -2.79 10.56
N GLY A 59 0.64 -2.81 10.84
CA GLY A 59 1.29 -3.85 11.62
C GLY A 59 2.00 -4.94 10.82
N VAL A 60 3.02 -5.53 11.45
CA VAL A 60 3.87 -6.58 10.89
C VAL A 60 3.17 -7.94 11.04
N SER A 61 2.09 -8.20 10.31
CA SER A 61 1.54 -9.55 10.23
C SER A 61 1.75 -10.12 8.83
N HIS A 62 2.75 -10.99 8.71
CA HIS A 62 3.04 -11.86 7.57
C HIS A 62 2.88 -11.22 6.18
N LEU A 63 3.96 -10.58 5.72
CA LEU A 63 4.24 -10.10 4.37
C LEU A 63 3.54 -10.92 3.28
N LYS A 64 2.45 -10.38 2.71
CA LYS A 64 1.77 -10.96 1.55
C LYS A 64 1.32 -9.84 0.59
N GLY A 65 2.29 -9.11 0.03
CA GLY A 65 2.09 -7.92 -0.79
C GLY A 65 1.26 -8.12 -2.07
N THR A 66 1.16 -9.36 -2.57
CA THR A 66 0.29 -9.72 -3.71
C THR A 66 -1.18 -9.38 -3.48
N ALA A 67 -1.63 -9.33 -2.22
CA ALA A 67 -3.00 -8.94 -1.88
C ALA A 67 -3.33 -7.47 -2.21
N TYR A 68 -2.31 -6.61 -2.26
CA TYR A 68 -2.51 -5.17 -2.23
C TYR A 68 -2.06 -4.45 -3.50
N MET A 69 -1.46 -5.16 -4.46
CA MET A 69 -1.11 -4.60 -5.77
C MET A 69 -2.35 -4.01 -6.48
N SER A 70 -3.52 -4.66 -6.36
CA SER A 70 -4.78 -4.13 -6.88
C SER A 70 -5.26 -2.85 -6.19
N MET A 71 -4.75 -2.59 -4.97
CA MET A 71 -5.10 -1.44 -4.14
C MET A 71 -4.13 -0.26 -4.32
N MET A 72 -3.04 -0.40 -5.07
CA MET A 72 -2.16 0.73 -5.44
C MET A 72 -2.80 1.71 -6.42
N LYS A 73 -3.67 1.21 -7.30
CA LYS A 73 -4.20 1.98 -8.43
C LYS A 73 -4.82 3.34 -8.03
N PRO A 74 -5.65 3.44 -6.99
CA PRO A 74 -6.21 4.72 -6.56
C PRO A 74 -5.15 5.76 -6.20
N TYR A 75 -4.09 5.35 -5.50
CA TYR A 75 -2.98 6.22 -5.10
C TYR A 75 -2.14 6.70 -6.29
N TYR A 76 -1.89 5.80 -7.24
CA TYR A 76 -1.16 6.18 -8.45
C TYR A 76 -1.96 7.16 -9.31
N ILE A 77 -3.28 6.98 -9.42
CA ILE A 77 -4.16 7.93 -10.11
C ILE A 77 -4.16 9.29 -9.40
N ASP A 78 -4.24 9.29 -8.06
CA ASP A 78 -4.16 10.50 -7.26
C ASP A 78 -2.84 11.25 -7.46
N PHE A 79 -1.71 10.54 -7.40
CA PHE A 79 -0.38 11.06 -7.71
C PHE A 79 -0.34 11.73 -9.09
N VAL A 80 -0.76 11.02 -10.14
CA VAL A 80 -0.70 11.51 -11.53
C VAL A 80 -1.57 12.75 -11.74
N HIS A 81 -2.69 12.90 -11.03
CA HIS A 81 -3.60 14.04 -11.21
C HIS A 81 -3.27 15.26 -10.35
N HIS A 82 -2.63 15.08 -9.19
CA HIS A 82 -2.52 16.15 -8.19
C HIS A 82 -1.08 16.50 -7.78
N TYR A 83 -0.11 15.62 -8.04
CA TYR A 83 1.23 15.73 -7.45
C TYR A 83 2.34 15.71 -8.52
N HIS A 84 2.25 16.61 -9.51
CA HIS A 84 3.16 16.65 -10.65
C HIS A 84 4.62 16.97 -10.31
N ASP A 85 4.86 17.73 -9.24
CA ASP A 85 6.20 18.12 -8.78
C ASP A 85 6.76 17.19 -7.67
N TYR A 86 6.17 16.00 -7.52
CA TYR A 86 6.56 15.01 -6.53
C TYR A 86 7.16 13.78 -7.21
N VAL A 87 8.09 13.11 -6.53
CA VAL A 87 8.59 11.80 -6.92
C VAL A 87 7.70 10.73 -6.30
N PHE A 88 7.13 9.85 -7.14
CA PHE A 88 6.38 8.69 -6.64
C PHE A 88 7.34 7.56 -6.28
N ILE A 89 7.27 7.09 -5.04
CA ILE A 89 8.07 5.97 -4.55
C ILE A 89 7.15 4.95 -3.89
N TYR A 90 7.36 3.66 -4.21
CA TYR A 90 6.61 2.55 -3.63
C TYR A 90 7.56 1.60 -2.89
N PHE A 91 7.18 1.22 -1.67
CA PHE A 91 7.86 0.19 -0.89
C PHE A 91 6.87 -0.78 -0.25
N ASP A 92 7.24 -2.05 -0.15
CA ASP A 92 6.44 -3.01 0.61
C ASP A 92 6.56 -2.77 2.13
N LEU A 93 7.77 -2.44 2.60
CA LEU A 93 8.07 -2.15 4.00
C LEU A 93 8.87 -0.87 4.07
N ILE A 94 8.49 0.03 4.97
CA ILE A 94 9.27 1.21 5.30
C ILE A 94 9.61 1.20 6.78
N ASP A 95 10.87 1.46 7.08
CA ASP A 95 11.42 1.68 8.42
C ASP A 95 12.18 3.01 8.47
N GLN A 96 12.77 3.29 9.63
CA GLN A 96 13.50 4.54 9.86
C GLN A 96 14.78 4.65 9.01
N GLU A 97 15.42 3.54 8.66
CA GLU A 97 16.63 3.54 7.84
C GLU A 97 16.31 4.02 6.42
N VAL A 98 15.24 3.48 5.83
CA VAL A 98 14.73 3.93 4.52
C VAL A 98 14.37 5.42 4.53
N PHE A 99 13.72 5.91 5.60
CA PHE A 99 13.42 7.34 5.71
C PHE A 99 14.68 8.21 5.74
N ASN A 100 15.71 7.80 6.48
CA ASN A 100 16.98 8.54 6.57
C ASN A 100 17.72 8.53 5.22
N GLU A 101 17.65 7.43 4.46
CA GLU A 101 18.19 7.36 3.10
C GLU A 101 17.45 8.32 2.15
N LEU A 102 16.12 8.32 2.19
CA LEU A 102 15.30 9.21 1.35
C LEU A 102 15.59 10.69 1.63
N ASP A 103 15.76 11.08 2.89
CA ASP A 103 16.14 12.43 3.29
C ASP A 103 17.53 12.80 2.75
N SER A 104 18.50 11.88 2.89
CA SER A 104 19.89 12.07 2.42
C SER A 104 20.01 12.24 0.90
N LEU A 105 19.09 11.66 0.11
CA LEU A 105 19.11 11.72 -1.35
C LEU A 105 18.64 13.07 -1.91
N LYS A 106 18.02 13.94 -1.10
CA LYS A 106 17.53 15.27 -1.52
C LYS A 106 16.69 15.23 -2.81
N LEU A 107 15.78 14.28 -2.91
CA LEU A 107 14.94 14.06 -4.11
C LEU A 107 13.84 15.12 -4.32
N GLY A 108 13.73 16.11 -3.43
CA GLY A 108 12.62 17.06 -3.40
C GLY A 108 11.38 16.45 -2.75
N ASN A 109 10.20 16.87 -3.19
CA ASN A 109 8.94 16.39 -2.61
C ASN A 109 8.68 14.94 -3.02
N ILE A 110 8.25 14.09 -2.08
CA ILE A 110 8.04 12.66 -2.32
C ILE A 110 6.58 12.30 -2.04
N TYR A 111 5.95 11.59 -2.98
CA TYR A 111 4.71 10.86 -2.76
C TYR A 111 5.06 9.41 -2.49
N LEU A 112 5.04 9.02 -1.23
CA LEU A 112 5.50 7.73 -0.74
C LEU A 112 4.30 6.82 -0.48
N LEU A 113 4.23 5.70 -1.17
CA LEU A 113 3.23 4.67 -0.93
C LEU A 113 3.89 3.45 -0.31
N SER A 114 3.51 3.11 0.91
CA SER A 114 3.95 1.89 1.56
C SER A 114 2.80 0.91 1.74
N LEU A 115 3.13 -0.37 1.67
CA LEU A 115 2.20 -1.39 2.08
C LEU A 115 2.11 -1.49 3.61
N TYR A 116 3.26 -1.49 4.29
CA TYR A 116 3.38 -1.55 5.74
C TYR A 116 4.33 -0.47 6.27
N GLU A 117 4.01 -0.01 7.46
CA GLU A 117 4.88 0.85 8.25
C GLU A 117 5.43 0.03 9.43
N ASN A 118 6.76 -0.15 9.47
CA ASN A 118 7.45 -0.80 10.58
C ASN A 118 8.04 0.28 11.50
N ILE A 119 7.17 1.07 12.12
CA ILE A 119 7.61 1.88 13.26
C ILE A 119 7.75 0.92 14.44
N GLU A 120 8.99 0.60 14.81
CA GLU A 120 9.27 0.00 16.11
C GLU A 120 8.53 0.83 17.17
N LYS A 121 7.70 0.15 17.97
CA LYS A 121 6.84 0.77 18.99
C LYS A 121 7.67 1.63 19.95
N GLY A 122 7.79 2.91 19.63
CA GLY A 122 8.33 3.96 20.48
C GLY A 122 7.28 4.85 21.12
N GLU A 123 6.03 4.85 20.62
CA GLU A 123 4.97 5.65 21.22
C GLU A 123 3.73 4.82 21.58
N LYS A 124 3.49 4.77 22.88
CA LYS A 124 2.19 4.39 23.45
C LYS A 124 1.19 5.48 23.07
N LEU A 125 0.17 5.11 22.30
CA LEU A 125 -1.13 5.79 22.34
C LEU A 125 -2.05 5.02 23.28
#